data_AF-A0A519HUZ1-F1
#
_entry.id   AF-A0A519HUZ1-F1
#
_cell.length_a   1.000
_cell.length_b   1.000
_cell.length_c   1.000
_cell.angle_alpha   90.00
_cell.angle_beta   90.00
_cell.angle_gamma   90.00
#
_symmetry.space_group_name_H-M   'P 1'
#
loop_
_entity.id
_entity.type
_entity.pdbx_description
1 polymer ?
#
loop_
_entity_poly.entity_id
_entity_poly.type
_entity_poly.pdbx_seq_one_letter_code
_entity_poly.pdbx_strand_id
1 'polypeptide(L)'
;MEIDRSIDARTLAVALVCAGGGDLLPRGDRLAALLTRLRSGELFTATLRGARVEASADPVTITREPGELTRRPSPPLLLSPGVETVWDGRWAITASGPDWSVVPAAGRLAALSDADRALLKTLPASARASQPVLIRNESGAPVLARTGARVRSLVEERLALALDRMTHERDLGAVFHGETLRNPLFST
;
A
#
# COMPACT_ATOMS: atom_id res chain seq x y z
N MET A 1 4.14 1.64 -6.32
CA MET A 1 4.17 3.10 -6.46
C MET A 1 5.61 3.52 -6.64
N GLU A 2 5.82 4.73 -7.15
CA GLU A 2 7.14 5.32 -7.36
C GLU A 2 7.29 6.54 -6.44
N ILE A 3 8.51 6.77 -5.95
CA ILE A 3 8.85 7.89 -5.07
C ILE A 3 10.20 8.49 -5.47
N ASP A 4 10.38 9.75 -5.11
CA ASP A 4 11.66 10.45 -5.25
C ASP A 4 12.61 10.15 -4.07
N ARG A 5 13.93 10.19 -4.31
CA ARG A 5 14.95 9.97 -3.26
C ARG A 5 14.94 11.04 -2.16
N SER A 6 14.41 12.23 -2.46
CA SER A 6 14.28 13.36 -1.53
C SER A 6 13.02 13.30 -0.64
N ILE A 7 12.21 12.25 -0.76
CA ILE A 7 11.01 12.04 0.06
C ILE A 7 11.29 12.26 1.56
N ASP A 8 10.38 12.96 2.24
CA ASP A 8 10.50 13.17 3.68
C ASP A 8 10.18 11.88 4.47
N ALA A 9 10.62 11.86 5.72
CA ALA A 9 10.50 10.68 6.59
C ALA A 9 9.05 10.20 6.77
N ARG A 10 8.11 11.14 6.90
CA ARG A 10 6.70 10.83 7.15
C ARG A 10 6.07 10.28 5.88
N THR A 11 6.27 10.92 4.74
CA THR A 11 5.73 10.43 3.47
C THR A 11 6.29 9.05 3.12
N LEU A 12 7.58 8.81 3.37
CA LEU A 12 8.16 7.47 3.21
C LEU A 12 7.50 6.44 4.15
N ALA A 13 7.31 6.78 5.44
CA ALA A 13 6.68 5.88 6.40
C ALA A 13 5.27 5.47 5.96
N VAL A 14 4.46 6.44 5.52
CA VAL A 14 3.09 6.20 5.04
C VAL A 14 3.09 5.41 3.74
N ALA A 15 3.98 5.73 2.78
CA ALA A 15 4.12 5.00 1.53
C ALA A 15 4.45 3.53 1.76
N LEU A 16 5.38 3.23 2.68
CA LEU A 16 5.74 1.85 3.06
C LEU A 16 4.54 1.09 3.63
N VAL A 17 3.74 1.72 4.48
CA VAL A 17 2.55 1.09 5.09
C VAL A 17 1.46 0.85 4.05
N CYS A 18 1.19 1.82 3.18
CA CYS A 18 0.18 1.70 2.14
C CYS A 18 0.56 0.64 1.10
N ALA A 19 1.81 0.63 0.64
CA ALA A 19 2.29 -0.42 -0.26
C ALA A 19 2.45 -1.79 0.42
N GLY A 20 2.71 -1.80 1.73
CA GLY A 20 2.85 -3.01 2.54
C GLY A 20 1.53 -3.63 2.97
N GLY A 21 0.40 -2.91 2.86
CA GLY A 21 -0.93 -3.40 3.23
C GLY A 21 -1.21 -3.43 4.74
N GLY A 22 -0.34 -2.83 5.55
CA GLY A 22 -0.52 -2.76 7.01
C GLY A 22 -1.10 -1.43 7.47
N ASP A 23 -1.25 -1.28 8.78
CA ASP A 23 -1.74 -0.03 9.40
C ASP A 23 -0.75 0.59 10.41
N LEU A 24 0.32 -0.13 10.80
CA LEU A 24 1.30 0.40 11.75
C LEU A 24 2.50 1.00 11.01
N LEU A 25 2.78 2.28 11.31
CA LEU A 25 3.95 3.01 10.83
C LEU A 25 5.26 2.35 11.28
N PRO A 26 6.30 2.35 10.43
CA PRO A 26 7.64 2.01 10.87
C PRO A 26 8.10 3.03 11.92
N ARG A 27 8.59 2.53 13.06
CA ARG A 27 9.21 3.36 14.11
C ARG A 27 10.73 3.17 14.12
N GLY A 28 11.45 4.22 14.50
CA GLY A 28 12.86 4.16 14.89
C GLY A 28 13.89 4.07 13.75
N ASP A 29 15.06 3.54 14.12
CA ASP A 29 16.32 3.62 13.36
C ASP A 29 16.27 3.03 11.95
N ARG A 30 15.39 2.05 11.70
CA ARG A 30 15.27 1.42 10.37
C ARG A 30 14.74 2.37 9.31
N LEU A 31 13.80 3.25 9.68
CA LEU A 31 13.30 4.27 8.75
C LEU A 31 14.37 5.33 8.48
N ALA A 32 15.08 5.76 9.54
CA ALA A 32 16.18 6.70 9.42
C ALA A 32 17.30 6.15 8.52
N ALA A 33 17.69 4.89 8.70
CA ALA A 33 18.68 4.22 7.86
C ALA A 33 18.25 4.19 6.39
N LEU A 34 16.98 3.88 6.09
CA LEU A 34 16.48 3.93 4.72
C LEU A 34 16.57 5.33 4.11
N LEU A 35 16.20 6.37 4.85
CA LEU A 35 16.31 7.76 4.37
C LEU A 35 17.75 8.15 4.08
N THR A 36 18.69 7.78 4.95
CA THR A 36 20.11 8.04 4.73
C THR A 36 20.59 7.39 3.43
N ARG A 37 20.20 6.14 3.18
CA ARG A 37 20.57 5.41 1.95
C ARG A 37 19.91 5.97 0.69
N LEU A 38 18.66 6.41 0.79
CA LEU A 38 17.98 7.09 -0.34
C LEU A 38 18.71 8.39 -0.71
N ARG A 39 19.05 9.20 0.30
CA ARG A 39 19.72 10.49 0.11
C ARG A 39 21.17 10.38 -0.35
N SER A 40 21.86 9.29 -0.01
CA SER A 40 23.23 9.05 -0.51
C SER A 40 23.26 8.63 -1.99
N GLY A 41 22.11 8.36 -2.61
CA GLY A 41 22.04 7.83 -3.96
C GLY A 41 22.47 6.37 -4.06
N GLU A 42 22.60 5.66 -2.93
CA GLU A 42 22.98 4.25 -2.92
C GLU A 42 21.96 3.40 -3.70
N LEU A 43 22.46 2.48 -4.52
CA LEU A 43 21.62 1.46 -5.14
C LEU A 43 21.36 0.34 -4.14
N PHE A 44 20.11 0.15 -3.75
CA PHE A 44 19.76 -0.91 -2.80
C PHE A 44 18.39 -1.53 -3.02
N THR A 45 18.24 -2.72 -2.45
CA THR A 45 16.94 -3.32 -2.13
C THR A 45 16.82 -3.45 -0.61
N ALA A 46 15.69 -3.07 -0.05
CA ALA A 46 15.39 -3.28 1.35
C ALA A 46 13.91 -3.62 1.56
N THR A 47 13.59 -4.26 2.68
CA THR A 47 12.20 -4.53 3.06
C THR A 47 11.90 -3.90 4.41
N LEU A 48 10.73 -3.27 4.53
CA LEU A 48 10.27 -2.67 5.78
C LEU A 48 8.74 -2.64 5.80
N ARG A 49 8.14 -3.10 6.92
CA ARG A 49 6.67 -3.14 7.12
C ARG A 49 5.91 -3.83 5.98
N GLY A 50 6.51 -4.87 5.40
CA GLY A 50 5.91 -5.63 4.31
C GLY A 50 5.92 -4.94 2.95
N ALA A 51 6.61 -3.81 2.82
CA ALA A 51 6.97 -3.22 1.55
C ALA A 51 8.42 -3.56 1.17
N ARG A 52 8.68 -3.67 -0.13
CA ARG A 52 10.00 -3.75 -0.74
C ARG A 52 10.31 -2.40 -1.39
N VAL A 53 11.46 -1.82 -1.03
CA VAL A 53 12.02 -0.60 -1.61
C VAL A 53 13.15 -1.01 -2.55
N GLU A 54 13.06 -0.58 -3.80
CA GLU A 54 14.08 -0.81 -4.83
C GLU A 54 14.58 0.54 -5.35
N ALA A 55 15.79 0.90 -4.95
CA ALA A 55 16.48 2.11 -5.35
C ALA A 55 17.54 1.83 -6.44
N SER A 56 17.27 0.88 -7.34
CA SER A 56 18.16 0.53 -8.46
C SER A 56 17.98 1.40 -9.71
N ALA A 57 16.89 2.16 -9.77
CA ALA A 57 16.56 3.10 -10.84
C ALA A 57 16.06 4.43 -10.23
N ASP A 58 15.83 5.43 -11.08
CA ASP A 58 15.12 6.66 -10.73
C ASP A 58 13.86 6.74 -11.61
N PRO A 59 12.64 6.76 -11.04
CA PRO A 59 12.31 6.86 -9.62
C PRO A 59 12.52 5.57 -8.80
N VAL A 60 12.56 5.71 -7.47
CA VAL A 60 12.63 4.58 -6.53
C VAL A 60 11.28 3.90 -6.46
N THR A 61 11.26 2.57 -6.56
CA THR A 61 10.02 1.78 -6.58
C THR A 61 9.71 1.21 -5.20
N ILE A 62 8.46 1.35 -4.76
CA ILE A 62 7.91 0.66 -3.57
C ILE A 62 6.81 -0.31 -4.00
N THR A 63 7.00 -1.59 -3.67
CA THR A 63 6.05 -2.68 -3.91
C THR A 63 5.71 -3.42 -2.63
N ARG A 64 4.66 -4.25 -2.64
CA ARG A 64 4.39 -5.21 -1.57
C ARG A 64 5.44 -6.31 -1.61
N GLU A 65 6.10 -6.59 -0.50
CA GLU A 65 7.06 -7.69 -0.37
C GLU A 65 6.35 -9.04 -0.50
N PRO A 66 6.55 -9.80 -1.60
CA PRO A 66 5.86 -11.07 -1.78
C PRO A 66 6.25 -12.13 -0.75
N GLY A 67 7.49 -12.07 -0.23
CA GLY A 67 7.96 -12.97 0.81
C GLY A 67 7.15 -12.88 2.09
N GLU A 68 6.52 -11.76 2.41
CA GLU A 68 5.59 -11.68 3.56
C GLU A 68 4.35 -12.56 3.35
N LEU A 69 3.81 -12.58 2.14
CA LEU A 69 2.62 -13.36 1.79
C LEU A 69 2.94 -14.87 1.79
N THR A 70 4.18 -15.25 1.51
CA THR A 70 4.64 -16.65 1.57
C THR A 70 5.02 -17.06 3.00
N ARG A 71 5.68 -16.20 3.78
CA ARG A 71 6.09 -16.50 5.17
C ARG A 71 4.93 -16.53 6.14
N ARG A 72 3.88 -15.74 5.87
CA ARG A 72 2.66 -15.65 6.68
C ARG A 72 1.45 -15.79 5.78
N PRO A 73 1.21 -17.00 5.23
CA PRO A 73 0.09 -17.21 4.33
C PRO A 73 -1.21 -16.96 5.10
N SER A 74 -2.01 -16.04 4.60
CA SER A 74 -3.39 -15.90 5.05
C SER A 74 -4.25 -16.95 4.37
N PRO A 75 -5.28 -17.49 5.05
CA PRO A 75 -6.22 -18.38 4.40
C PRO A 75 -6.89 -17.66 3.21
N PRO A 76 -7.34 -18.41 2.18
CA PRO A 76 -8.14 -17.82 1.10
C PRO A 76 -9.30 -17.00 1.66
N LEU A 77 -9.44 -15.76 1.19
CA LEU A 77 -10.52 -14.88 1.64
C LEU A 77 -11.72 -15.07 0.70
N LEU A 78 -12.83 -15.61 1.23
CA LEU A 78 -14.06 -15.78 0.48
C LEU A 78 -14.67 -14.43 0.10
N LEU A 79 -15.12 -14.32 -1.15
CA LEU A 79 -15.77 -13.14 -1.70
C LEU A 79 -17.28 -13.37 -1.77
N SER A 80 -18.04 -12.51 -1.11
CA SER A 80 -19.50 -12.51 -1.24
C SER A 80 -19.88 -11.81 -2.56
N PRO A 81 -20.82 -12.37 -3.34
CA PRO A 81 -21.25 -11.77 -4.60
C PRO A 81 -21.76 -10.33 -4.40
N GLY A 82 -21.28 -9.40 -5.23
CA GLY A 82 -21.71 -8.00 -5.21
C GLY A 82 -21.21 -7.18 -4.01
N VAL A 83 -20.50 -7.78 -3.06
CA VAL A 83 -19.95 -7.10 -1.89
C VAL A 83 -18.50 -6.69 -2.17
N GLU A 84 -18.16 -5.43 -1.89
CA GLU A 84 -16.77 -4.97 -1.91
C GLU A 84 -16.03 -5.49 -0.68
N THR A 85 -14.97 -6.26 -0.92
CA THR A 85 -14.12 -6.83 0.12
C THR A 85 -12.70 -6.32 -0.03
N VAL A 86 -12.10 -5.86 1.07
CA VAL A 86 -10.69 -5.42 1.09
C VAL A 86 -9.77 -6.61 1.36
N TRP A 87 -8.80 -6.83 0.46
CA TRP A 87 -7.81 -7.90 0.56
C TRP A 87 -6.39 -7.35 0.78
N ASP A 88 -5.71 -7.87 1.80
CA ASP A 88 -4.34 -7.51 2.22
C ASP A 88 -4.14 -5.99 2.36
N GLY A 89 -5.20 -5.25 2.70
CA GLY A 89 -5.21 -3.79 2.89
C GLY A 89 -5.03 -2.95 1.62
N ARG A 90 -4.73 -3.57 0.46
CA ARG A 90 -4.31 -2.87 -0.77
C ARG A 90 -5.33 -2.92 -1.90
N TRP A 91 -6.24 -3.88 -1.86
CA TRP A 91 -7.14 -4.15 -2.99
C TRP A 91 -8.58 -4.20 -2.51
N ALA A 92 -9.43 -3.36 -3.10
CA ALA A 92 -10.88 -3.53 -3.02
C ALA A 92 -11.32 -4.42 -4.19
N ILE A 93 -12.03 -5.51 -3.89
CA ILE A 93 -12.41 -6.54 -4.86
C ILE A 93 -13.91 -6.82 -4.71
N THR A 94 -14.63 -6.79 -5.82
CA THR A 94 -16.05 -7.17 -5.90
C THR A 94 -16.23 -8.26 -6.95
N ALA A 95 -16.55 -9.47 -6.51
CA ALA A 95 -16.88 -10.59 -7.39
C ALA A 95 -18.36 -10.54 -7.79
N SER A 96 -18.68 -10.86 -9.05
CA SER A 96 -20.06 -10.86 -9.54
C SER A 96 -20.84 -12.14 -9.20
N GLY A 97 -20.14 -13.24 -8.92
CA GLY A 97 -20.73 -14.56 -8.68
C GLY A 97 -20.21 -15.21 -7.40
N PRO A 98 -20.83 -16.33 -6.97
CA PRO A 98 -20.45 -17.03 -5.75
C PRO A 98 -19.14 -17.83 -5.92
N ASP A 99 -18.69 -18.38 -4.79
CA ASP A 99 -17.61 -19.37 -4.68
C ASP A 99 -16.24 -18.90 -5.14
N TRP A 100 -16.03 -17.58 -5.16
CA TRP A 100 -14.72 -16.99 -5.38
C TRP A 100 -14.00 -16.79 -4.06
N SER A 101 -12.72 -17.17 -4.04
CA SER A 101 -11.77 -16.78 -3.01
C SER A 101 -10.63 -15.99 -3.62
N VAL A 102 -10.08 -15.03 -2.88
CA VAL A 102 -8.88 -14.30 -3.27
C VAL A 102 -7.66 -14.79 -2.48
N VAL A 103 -6.56 -14.98 -3.20
CA VAL A 103 -5.25 -15.43 -2.69
C VAL A 103 -4.13 -14.66 -3.41
N PRO A 104 -2.89 -14.67 -2.91
CA PRO A 104 -1.79 -14.08 -3.66
C PRO A 104 -1.40 -14.93 -4.88
N ALA A 105 -0.89 -14.28 -5.93
CA ALA A 105 -0.32 -14.93 -7.10
C ALA A 105 0.93 -15.78 -6.77
N ALA A 106 1.58 -15.52 -5.63
CA ALA A 106 2.69 -16.32 -5.11
C ALA A 106 2.33 -17.81 -5.07
N GLY A 107 3.21 -18.65 -5.63
CA GLY A 107 2.99 -20.09 -5.79
C GLY A 107 2.01 -20.49 -6.90
N ARG A 108 1.39 -19.52 -7.60
CA ARG A 108 0.32 -19.77 -8.60
C ARG A 108 0.59 -19.18 -9.98
N LEU A 109 1.68 -18.43 -10.15
CA LEU A 109 2.04 -17.80 -11.43
C LEU A 109 2.09 -18.79 -12.61
N ALA A 110 2.59 -20.01 -12.36
CA ALA A 110 2.67 -21.06 -13.36
C ALA A 110 1.31 -21.71 -13.69
N ALA A 111 0.26 -21.49 -12.90
CA ALA A 111 -1.08 -21.99 -13.18
C ALA A 111 -1.99 -20.95 -13.86
N LEU A 112 -1.50 -19.71 -14.01
CA LEU A 112 -2.22 -18.65 -14.74
C LEU A 112 -2.24 -18.92 -16.24
N SER A 113 -3.31 -18.45 -16.89
CA SER A 113 -3.41 -18.39 -18.35
C SER A 113 -2.31 -17.53 -18.97
N ASP A 114 -2.00 -17.74 -20.25
CA ASP A 114 -1.00 -16.92 -20.94
C ASP A 114 -1.40 -15.45 -21.04
N ALA A 115 -2.71 -15.16 -21.17
CA ALA A 115 -3.24 -13.80 -21.14
C ALA A 115 -2.98 -13.13 -19.78
N ASP A 116 -3.25 -13.81 -18.67
CA ASP A 116 -3.00 -13.29 -17.33
C ASP A 116 -1.49 -13.13 -17.06
N ARG A 117 -0.66 -14.05 -17.54
CA ARG A 117 0.80 -13.93 -17.44
C ARG A 117 1.33 -12.74 -18.25
N ALA A 118 0.82 -12.51 -19.45
CA ALA A 118 1.19 -11.34 -20.27
C ALA A 118 0.84 -10.04 -19.54
N LEU A 119 -0.36 -10.00 -18.95
CA LEU A 119 -0.82 -8.92 -18.10
C LEU A 119 0.11 -8.69 -16.89
N LEU A 120 0.58 -9.74 -16.20
CA LEU A 120 1.54 -9.60 -15.10
C LEU A 120 2.93 -9.14 -15.55
N LYS A 121 3.36 -9.49 -16.76
CA LYS A 121 4.68 -9.09 -17.29
C LYS A 121 4.81 -7.58 -17.49
N THR A 122 3.69 -6.86 -17.63
CA THR A 122 3.66 -5.38 -17.65
C THR A 122 4.07 -4.74 -16.32
N LEU A 123 4.02 -5.51 -15.22
CA LEU A 123 4.40 -5.04 -13.90
C LEU A 123 5.89 -5.32 -13.62
N PRO A 124 6.52 -4.52 -12.73
CA PRO A 124 7.82 -4.86 -12.16
C PRO A 124 7.82 -6.28 -11.60
N ALA A 125 8.92 -7.02 -11.79
CA ALA A 125 9.01 -8.42 -11.38
C ALA A 125 8.66 -8.64 -9.90
N SER A 126 9.05 -7.69 -9.04
CA SER A 126 8.78 -7.69 -7.61
C SER A 126 7.31 -7.53 -7.22
N ALA A 127 6.50 -6.91 -8.07
CA ALA A 127 5.08 -6.71 -7.79
C ALA A 127 4.22 -7.95 -8.15
N ARG A 128 4.69 -8.81 -9.06
CA ARG A 128 3.88 -9.84 -9.72
C ARG A 128 3.30 -10.87 -8.74
N ALA A 129 4.13 -11.39 -7.85
CA ALA A 129 3.72 -12.41 -6.89
C ALA A 129 2.76 -11.87 -5.80
N SER A 130 2.71 -10.55 -5.60
CA SER A 130 1.82 -9.90 -4.65
C SER A 130 0.44 -9.53 -5.23
N GLN A 131 0.22 -9.79 -6.52
CA GLN A 131 -1.06 -9.49 -7.17
C GLN A 131 -2.16 -10.44 -6.68
N PRO A 132 -3.40 -9.96 -6.53
CA PRO A 132 -4.53 -10.81 -6.20
C PRO A 132 -4.87 -11.73 -7.37
N VAL A 133 -5.10 -13.02 -7.07
CA VAL A 133 -5.70 -13.98 -7.99
C VAL A 133 -6.94 -14.58 -7.36
N LEU A 134 -7.91 -14.97 -8.19
CA LEU A 134 -9.15 -15.58 -7.76
C LEU A 134 -9.13 -17.07 -8.05
N ILE A 135 -9.64 -17.85 -7.11
CA ILE A 135 -9.86 -19.29 -7.26
C ILE A 135 -11.34 -19.57 -7.05
N ARG A 136 -11.94 -20.28 -8.01
CA ARG A 136 -13.33 -20.73 -7.92
C ARG A 136 -13.39 -22.09 -7.25
N ASN A 137 -14.32 -22.30 -6.33
CA ASN A 137 -14.58 -23.60 -5.67
C ASN A 137 -13.31 -24.22 -5.04
N GLU A 138 -12.41 -23.40 -4.49
CA GLU A 138 -11.14 -23.79 -3.82
C GLU A 138 -10.09 -24.53 -4.67
N SER A 139 -10.48 -25.12 -5.80
CA SER A 139 -9.63 -25.97 -6.66
C SER A 139 -9.56 -25.50 -8.11
N GLY A 140 -10.30 -24.43 -8.46
CA GLY A 140 -10.29 -23.87 -9.80
C GLY A 140 -8.93 -23.32 -10.21
N ALA A 141 -8.67 -23.28 -11.52
CA ALA A 141 -7.50 -22.61 -12.05
C ALA A 141 -7.49 -21.14 -11.61
N PRO A 142 -6.34 -20.60 -11.16
CA PRO A 142 -6.28 -19.22 -10.73
C PRO A 142 -6.47 -18.30 -11.93
N VAL A 143 -7.27 -17.26 -11.74
CA VAL A 143 -7.40 -16.14 -12.69
C VAL A 143 -6.91 -14.87 -12.04
N LEU A 144 -6.30 -13.98 -12.81
CA LEU A 144 -5.88 -12.69 -12.28
C LEU A 144 -7.12 -11.90 -11.83
N ALA A 145 -7.13 -11.33 -10.61
CA ALA A 145 -8.37 -10.78 -10.08
C ALA A 145 -8.96 -9.65 -10.95
N ARG A 146 -8.10 -8.85 -11.60
CA ARG A 146 -8.53 -7.77 -12.51
C ARG A 146 -9.20 -8.26 -13.80
N THR A 147 -9.07 -9.54 -14.14
CA THR A 147 -9.75 -10.15 -15.30
C THR A 147 -11.02 -10.90 -14.90
N GLY A 148 -11.13 -11.33 -13.63
CA GLY A 148 -12.28 -12.08 -13.11
C GLY A 148 -13.25 -11.30 -12.22
N ALA A 149 -12.90 -10.09 -11.76
CA ALA A 149 -13.70 -9.28 -10.85
C ALA A 149 -13.46 -7.79 -11.08
N ARG A 150 -14.31 -6.95 -10.46
CA ARG A 150 -14.01 -5.52 -10.32
C ARG A 150 -12.93 -5.37 -9.24
N VAL A 151 -11.81 -4.74 -9.59
CA VAL A 151 -10.66 -4.58 -8.70
C VAL A 151 -10.19 -3.14 -8.73
N ARG A 152 -9.89 -2.58 -7.55
CA ARG A 152 -9.34 -1.25 -7.38
C ARG A 152 -8.17 -1.28 -6.40
N SER A 153 -7.08 -0.62 -6.74
CA SER A 153 -5.97 -0.39 -5.82
C SER A 153 -6.38 0.69 -4.81
N LEU A 154 -6.20 0.41 -3.52
CA LEU A 154 -6.41 1.34 -2.42
C LEU A 154 -5.13 2.07 -2.01
N VAL A 155 -3.99 1.74 -2.63
CA VAL A 155 -2.68 2.25 -2.18
C VAL A 155 -2.60 3.78 -2.25
N GLU A 156 -3.04 4.36 -3.36
CA GLU A 156 -3.01 5.82 -3.58
C GLU A 156 -4.05 6.54 -2.71
N GLU A 157 -5.26 5.99 -2.60
CA GLU A 157 -6.31 6.54 -1.74
C GLU A 157 -5.89 6.53 -0.27
N ARG A 158 -5.32 5.41 0.21
CA ARG A 158 -4.79 5.30 1.57
C ARG A 158 -3.66 6.29 1.81
N LEU A 159 -2.77 6.47 0.84
CA LEU A 159 -1.67 7.44 0.92
C LEU A 159 -2.22 8.85 1.03
N ALA A 160 -3.15 9.26 0.16
CA ALA A 160 -3.76 10.58 0.17
C ALA A 160 -4.48 10.85 1.51
N LEU A 161 -5.34 9.93 1.96
CA LEU A 161 -6.09 10.07 3.22
C LEU A 161 -5.17 10.16 4.45
N ALA A 162 -4.09 9.36 4.49
CA ALA A 162 -3.17 9.36 5.62
C ALA A 162 -2.32 10.64 5.66
N LEU A 163 -1.92 11.17 4.50
CA LEU A 163 -1.18 12.43 4.44
C LEU A 163 -2.07 13.62 4.81
N ASP A 164 -3.33 13.63 4.37
CA ASP A 164 -4.32 14.68 4.65
C ASP A 164 -4.71 14.75 6.14
N ARG A 165 -5.09 13.61 6.74
CA ARG A 165 -5.45 13.53 8.17
C ARG A 165 -4.36 14.02 9.11
N MET A 166 -3.11 13.85 8.71
CA MET A 166 -1.97 14.30 9.50
C MET A 166 -1.52 15.74 9.19
N THR A 167 -2.08 16.40 8.16
CA THR A 167 -1.91 17.85 7.96
C THR A 167 -2.71 18.61 9.03
N HIS A 168 -3.83 18.04 9.46
CA HIS A 168 -4.78 18.68 10.38
C HIS A 168 -4.38 18.65 11.88
N GLU A 169 -3.33 17.91 12.28
CA GLU A 169 -2.89 17.86 13.69
C GLU A 169 -1.79 18.88 14.04
N ARG A 170 -1.17 19.56 13.05
CA ARG A 170 -0.08 20.53 13.30
C ARG A 170 -0.51 22.00 13.38
N ASP A 171 -1.79 22.31 13.16
CA ASP A 171 -2.32 23.69 13.30
C ASP A 171 -2.93 23.98 14.68
N LEU A 172 -2.80 23.08 15.66
CA LEU A 172 -3.30 23.27 17.04
C LEU A 172 -2.23 23.76 18.05
N GLY A 173 -1.04 24.16 17.58
CA GLY A 173 0.12 24.38 18.47
C GLY A 173 0.91 25.68 18.31
N ALA A 174 0.53 26.63 17.44
CA ALA A 174 1.24 27.90 17.34
C ALA A 174 0.32 29.03 16.85
N VAL A 175 0.53 30.24 17.42
CA VAL A 175 -0.16 31.54 17.22
C VAL A 175 -1.31 31.77 18.23
N PHE A 176 -1.23 32.58 19.30
CA PHE A 176 -0.20 33.40 19.96
C PHE A 176 -0.61 33.62 21.43
N HIS A 177 0.37 33.73 22.33
CA HIS A 177 0.21 34.22 23.69
C HIS A 177 0.37 35.76 23.70
N GLY A 178 -0.57 36.46 24.34
CA GLY A 178 -0.40 37.81 24.88
C GLY A 178 -0.59 38.97 23.90
N GLU A 179 -1.67 39.74 24.04
CA GLU A 179 -1.67 40.95 24.87
C GLU A 179 -3.06 41.61 24.90
N THR A 180 -3.39 42.12 26.08
CA THR A 180 -4.61 42.82 26.47
C THR A 180 -4.77 44.13 25.70
N LEU A 181 -5.94 44.34 25.06
CA LEU A 181 -6.46 45.67 24.81
C LEU A 181 -7.74 45.86 25.64
N ARG A 182 -7.59 46.57 26.76
CA ARG A 182 -8.69 47.32 27.35
C ARG A 182 -9.16 48.33 26.30
N ASN A 183 -10.46 48.40 26.05
CA ASN A 183 -11.09 49.71 25.95
C ASN A 183 -12.52 49.66 26.53
N PRO A 184 -12.93 50.68 27.30
CA PRO A 184 -14.20 50.74 28.01
C PRO A 184 -15.31 51.36 27.15
N LEU A 185 -16.50 51.54 27.76
CA LEU A 185 -17.69 52.29 27.28
C LEU A 185 -18.59 51.40 26.39
N PHE A 186 -19.86 51.15 26.72
CA PHE A 186 -20.89 52.08 27.16
C PHE A 186 -21.88 51.46 28.17
N SER A 187 -22.19 52.24 29.21
CA SER A 187 -23.51 52.25 29.86
C SER A 187 -24.27 53.45 29.31
N THR A 188 -25.49 53.23 28.83
CA THR A 188 -26.70 54.03 29.06
C THR A 188 -27.89 53.24 28.57
#